data_AF-A0A962D7D9-F1
#
_entry.id   AF-A0A962D7D9-F1
#
_cell.length_a   1.000
_cell.length_b   1.000
_cell.length_c   1.000
_cell.angle_alpha   90.00
_cell.angle_beta   90.00
_cell.angle_gamma   90.00
#
_symmetry.space_group_name_H-M   'P 1'
#
loop_
_entity.id
_entity.type
_entity.pdbx_description
1 polymer ?
#
loop_
_entity_poly.entity_id
_entity_poly.type
_entity_poly.pdbx_seq_one_letter_code
_entity_poly.pdbx_strand_id
1 'polypeptide(L)'
;MDPVLIVVIAALVMCAVERIRPAVLQPRVPGWVLRLTALNAAQVGVVYLGALTWDHWLPHWRVWDNSDLHPAIGLALGYLTITFVYYWWHRARHESPLLWRWLHQVHHSPVRLECLMSFYKHPLEILLNGLLSSTVLHV
;
A
#
# COMPACT_ATOMS: atom_id res chain seq x y z
N MET A 1 6.07 -16.09 14.20
CA MET A 1 6.88 -15.74 13.01
C MET A 1 6.75 -14.25 12.82
N ASP A 2 7.83 -13.57 12.45
CA ASP A 2 7.82 -12.14 12.14
C ASP A 2 6.83 -11.86 10.98
N PRO A 3 5.81 -10.99 11.16
CA PRO A 3 4.87 -10.62 10.10
C PRO A 3 5.56 -10.15 8.81
N VAL A 4 6.69 -9.44 8.93
CA VAL A 4 7.48 -8.99 7.77
C VAL A 4 7.99 -10.19 6.98
N LEU A 5 8.50 -11.20 7.67
CA LEU A 5 9.00 -12.42 7.03
C LEU A 5 7.88 -13.18 6.32
N ILE A 6 6.68 -13.24 6.91
CA ILE A 6 5.50 -13.85 6.27
C ILE A 6 5.18 -13.13 4.95
N VAL A 7 5.13 -11.79 4.96
CA VAL A 7 4.84 -10.98 3.77
C VAL A 7 5.91 -11.16 2.69
N VAL A 8 7.19 -11.15 3.08
CA VAL A 8 8.32 -11.35 2.14
C VAL A 8 8.25 -12.74 1.51
N ILE A 9 8.04 -13.79 2.31
CA ILE A 9 7.94 -15.17 1.79
C ILE A 9 6.74 -15.28 0.85
N ALA A 10 5.57 -14.75 1.21
CA ALA A 10 4.39 -14.77 0.36
C ALA A 10 4.65 -14.06 -0.98
N ALA A 11 5.27 -12.88 -0.96
CA ALA A 11 5.64 -12.13 -2.16
C ALA A 11 6.63 -12.92 -3.06
N LEU A 12 7.64 -13.55 -2.46
CA LEU A 12 8.61 -14.38 -3.20
C LEU A 12 7.93 -15.59 -3.84
N VAL A 13 7.02 -16.25 -3.12
CA VAL A 13 6.23 -17.38 -3.67
C VAL A 13 5.36 -16.91 -4.84
N MET A 14 4.65 -15.80 -4.70
CA MET A 14 3.82 -15.24 -5.79
C MET A 14 4.67 -14.91 -7.03
N CYS A 15 5.82 -14.27 -6.84
CA CYS A 15 6.75 -13.97 -7.92
C CYS A 15 7.31 -15.24 -8.58
N ALA A 16 7.62 -16.28 -7.80
CA ALA A 16 8.10 -17.56 -8.32
C ALA A 16 7.02 -18.25 -9.16
N VAL A 17 5.78 -18.30 -8.67
CA VAL A 17 4.64 -18.87 -9.40
C VAL A 17 4.44 -18.15 -10.74
N GLU A 18 4.45 -16.82 -10.74
CA GLU A 18 4.31 -16.00 -11.94
C GLU A 18 5.42 -16.27 -12.97
N ARG A 19 6.64 -16.57 -12.52
CA ARG A 19 7.78 -16.88 -13.41
C ARG A 19 7.77 -18.30 -13.96
N ILE A 20 7.32 -19.28 -13.16
CA ILE A 20 7.29 -20.69 -13.57
C ILE A 20 6.07 -20.98 -14.46
N ARG A 21 4.92 -20.38 -14.17
CA ARG A 21 3.67 -20.57 -14.92
C ARG A 21 2.99 -19.24 -15.24
N PRO A 22 3.53 -18.44 -16.17
CA PRO A 22 2.94 -17.16 -16.53
C PRO A 22 1.57 -17.37 -17.18
N ALA A 23 0.53 -16.71 -16.64
CA ALA A 23 -0.80 -16.71 -17.26
C ALA A 23 -0.85 -15.85 -18.53
N VAL A 24 -0.03 -14.79 -18.60
CA VAL A 24 0.07 -13.86 -19.72
C VAL A 24 1.54 -13.59 -20.01
N LEU A 25 1.91 -13.61 -21.30
CA LEU A 25 3.26 -13.22 -21.73
C LEU A 25 3.41 -11.70 -21.62
N GLN A 26 4.42 -11.27 -20.85
CA GLN A 26 4.63 -9.86 -20.56
C GLN A 26 5.34 -9.14 -21.72
N PRO A 27 4.89 -7.93 -22.12
CA PRO A 27 5.57 -7.16 -23.15
C PRO A 27 6.96 -6.70 -22.68
N ARG A 28 7.86 -6.45 -23.63
CA ARG A 28 9.17 -5.85 -23.34
C ARG A 28 9.00 -4.33 -23.23
N VAL A 29 9.27 -3.77 -22.05
CA VAL A 29 9.16 -2.33 -21.79
C VAL A 29 10.53 -1.79 -21.39
N PRO A 30 11.17 -0.89 -22.17
CA PRO A 30 12.48 -0.34 -21.80
C PRO A 30 12.47 0.36 -20.44
N GLY A 31 13.52 0.15 -19.64
CA GLY A 31 13.70 0.84 -18.35
C GLY A 31 12.70 0.44 -17.25
N TRP A 32 11.89 -0.60 -17.46
CA TRP A 32 10.85 -1.01 -16.50
C TRP A 32 11.42 -1.37 -15.12
N VAL A 33 12.57 -2.06 -15.08
CA VAL A 33 13.23 -2.45 -13.82
C VAL A 33 13.61 -1.22 -13.02
N LEU A 34 14.23 -0.21 -13.65
CA LEU A 34 14.65 1.02 -12.99
C LEU A 34 13.46 1.76 -12.38
N ARG A 35 12.36 1.91 -13.14
CA ARG A 35 11.13 2.57 -12.64
C ARG A 35 10.52 1.78 -11.48
N LEU A 36 10.40 0.46 -11.63
CA LEU A 36 9.88 -0.43 -10.59
C LEU A 36 10.70 -0.31 -9.31
N THR A 37 12.03 -0.41 -9.40
CA THR A 37 12.92 -0.33 -8.24
C THR A 37 12.88 1.05 -7.61
N ALA A 38 12.87 2.12 -8.40
CA ALA A 38 12.82 3.49 -7.88
C ALA A 38 11.51 3.77 -7.12
N LEU A 39 10.36 3.39 -7.69
CA LEU A 39 9.05 3.60 -7.04
C LEU A 39 8.89 2.74 -5.78
N ASN A 40 9.35 1.48 -5.80
CA ASN A 40 9.31 0.62 -4.61
C ASN A 40 10.31 1.08 -3.54
N ALA A 41 11.49 1.57 -3.91
CA ALA A 41 12.44 2.14 -2.96
C ALA A 41 11.85 3.40 -2.30
N ALA A 42 11.19 4.27 -3.08
CA ALA A 42 10.45 5.40 -2.54
C ALA A 42 9.34 4.94 -1.59
N GLN A 43 8.63 3.84 -1.90
CA GLN A 43 7.63 3.27 -1.01
C GLN A 43 8.23 2.82 0.32
N VAL A 44 9.32 2.05 0.29
CA VAL A 44 10.02 1.63 1.52
C VAL A 44 10.48 2.85 2.32
N GLY A 45 11.01 3.88 1.64
CA GLY A 45 11.40 5.13 2.27
C GLY A 45 10.25 5.84 2.97
N VAL A 46 9.07 5.90 2.37
CA VAL A 46 7.87 6.50 2.98
C VAL A 46 7.37 5.68 4.17
N VAL A 47 7.39 4.34 4.08
CA VAL A 47 7.02 3.47 5.21
C VAL A 47 7.98 3.69 6.38
N TYR A 48 9.28 3.74 6.12
CA TYR A 48 10.29 4.01 7.16
C TYR A 48 10.14 5.42 7.74
N LEU A 49 9.86 6.42 6.90
CA LEU A 49 9.56 7.79 7.35
C LEU A 49 8.34 7.80 8.28
N GLY A 50 7.28 7.06 7.95
CA GLY A 50 6.08 6.96 8.79
C GLY A 50 6.39 6.36 10.16
N ALA A 51 7.11 5.25 10.17
CA ALA A 51 7.56 4.57 11.38
C ALA A 51 8.39 5.49 12.28
N LEU A 52 9.24 6.35 11.71
CA LEU A 52 10.04 7.33 12.45
C LEU A 52 9.28 8.61 12.81
N THR A 53 8.14 8.87 12.19
CA THR A 53 7.37 10.10 12.36
C THR A 53 5.95 9.78 12.80
N TRP A 54 4.94 9.91 11.94
CA TRP A 54 3.52 9.97 12.29
C TRP A 54 3.01 8.78 13.09
N ASP A 55 3.62 7.59 12.97
CA ASP A 55 3.24 6.43 13.78
C ASP A 55 3.56 6.63 15.27
N HIS A 56 4.53 7.50 15.61
CA HIS A 56 4.84 7.85 16.99
C HIS A 56 3.90 8.92 17.58
N TRP A 57 3.47 9.91 16.80
CA TRP A 57 2.71 11.05 17.33
C TRP A 57 1.19 10.97 17.10
N LEU A 58 0.71 10.30 16.04
CA LEU A 58 -0.73 10.11 15.82
C LEU A 58 -1.47 9.44 16.99
N PRO A 59 -0.91 8.41 17.67
CA PRO A 59 -1.57 7.80 18.82
C PRO A 59 -1.87 8.77 19.98
N HIS A 60 -1.18 9.91 20.07
CA HIS A 60 -1.46 10.93 21.08
C HIS A 60 -2.77 11.70 20.81
N TRP A 61 -3.28 11.62 19.58
CA TRP A 61 -4.54 12.25 19.16
C TRP A 61 -5.72 11.29 19.17
N ARG A 62 -5.53 10.07 19.71
CA ARG A 62 -6.54 9.02 19.74
C ARG A 62 -7.87 9.51 20.29
N VAL A 63 -8.92 9.43 19.47
CA VAL A 63 -10.29 9.82 19.81
C VAL A 63 -11.08 8.66 20.41
N TRP A 64 -10.65 7.42 20.16
CA TRP A 64 -11.28 6.22 20.70
C TRP A 64 -10.26 5.24 21.29
N ASP A 65 -10.40 4.95 22.58
CA ASP A 65 -9.63 3.89 23.23
C ASP A 65 -10.36 2.55 23.10
N ASN A 66 -9.72 1.59 22.45
CA ASN A 66 -10.21 0.23 22.28
C ASN A 66 -9.40 -0.82 23.07
N SER A 67 -8.58 -0.38 24.03
CA SER A 67 -7.70 -1.26 24.83
C SER A 67 -8.46 -2.31 25.66
N ASP A 68 -9.70 -2.01 26.04
CA ASP A 68 -10.56 -2.94 26.78
C ASP A 68 -11.26 -3.99 25.88
N LEU A 69 -11.18 -3.84 24.55
CA LEU A 69 -11.78 -4.82 23.64
C LEU A 69 -10.91 -6.08 23.55
N HIS A 70 -11.58 -7.22 23.38
CA HIS A 70 -10.87 -8.45 23.00
C HIS A 70 -10.08 -8.21 21.69
N PRO A 71 -8.79 -8.61 21.59
CA PRO A 71 -7.94 -8.27 20.44
C PRO A 71 -8.52 -8.66 19.09
N ALA A 72 -9.24 -9.78 19.02
CA ALA A 72 -9.89 -10.22 17.78
C ALA A 72 -11.02 -9.28 17.32
N ILE A 73 -11.73 -8.65 18.26
CA ILE A 73 -12.76 -7.65 17.96
C ILE A 73 -12.10 -6.36 17.49
N GLY A 74 -11.04 -5.92 18.19
CA GLY A 74 -10.24 -4.76 17.77
C GLY A 74 -9.68 -4.92 16.35
N LEU A 75 -9.14 -6.11 16.03
CA LEU A 75 -8.66 -6.46 14.69
C LEU A 75 -9.79 -6.41 13.65
N ALA A 76 -10.95 -7.02 13.95
CA ALA A 76 -12.08 -7.03 13.03
C ALA A 76 -12.59 -5.62 12.74
N LEU A 77 -12.76 -4.80 13.78
CA LEU A 77 -13.20 -3.41 13.63
C LEU A 77 -12.17 -2.56 12.89
N GLY A 78 -10.88 -2.68 13.24
CA GLY A 78 -9.80 -2.00 12.53
C GLY A 78 -9.76 -2.37 11.04
N TYR A 79 -9.87 -3.66 10.73
CA TYR A 79 -9.90 -4.17 9.36
C TYR A 79 -11.13 -3.68 8.57
N LEU A 80 -12.32 -3.70 9.17
CA LEU A 80 -13.53 -3.21 8.52
C LEU A 80 -13.46 -1.69 8.28
N THR A 81 -12.99 -0.91 9.25
CA THR A 81 -12.86 0.54 9.12
C THR A 81 -11.84 0.91 8.05
N ILE A 82 -10.63 0.32 8.09
CA ILE A 82 -9.60 0.64 7.10
C ILE A 82 -10.04 0.27 5.68
N THR A 83 -10.66 -0.90 5.49
CA THR A 83 -11.13 -1.33 4.17
C THR A 83 -12.28 -0.47 3.65
N PHE A 84 -13.22 -0.08 4.51
CA PHE A 84 -14.30 0.84 4.17
C PHE A 84 -13.75 2.22 3.72
N VAL A 85 -12.83 2.81 4.49
CA VAL A 85 -12.22 4.10 4.12
C VAL A 85 -11.41 3.97 2.82
N TYR A 86 -10.64 2.90 2.66
CA TYR A 86 -9.84 2.68 1.46
C TYR A 86 -10.67 2.45 0.20
N TYR A 87 -11.84 1.83 0.32
CA TYR A 87 -12.78 1.71 -0.79
C TYR A 87 -13.15 3.10 -1.33
N TRP A 88 -13.60 4.00 -0.45
CA TRP A 88 -13.99 5.36 -0.86
C TRP A 88 -12.79 6.19 -1.32
N TRP A 89 -11.64 6.05 -0.67
CA TRP A 89 -10.41 6.71 -1.10
C TRP A 89 -9.93 6.25 -2.48
N HIS A 90 -10.05 4.95 -2.78
CA HIS A 90 -9.79 4.43 -4.12
C HIS A 90 -10.80 4.97 -5.14
N ARG A 91 -12.10 4.90 -4.83
CA ARG A 91 -13.16 5.44 -5.71
C ARG A 91 -12.96 6.92 -6.02
N ALA A 92 -12.68 7.74 -5.02
CA ALA A 92 -12.43 9.18 -5.19
C ALA A 92 -11.25 9.45 -6.14
N ARG A 93 -10.19 8.65 -6.08
CA ARG A 93 -9.03 8.75 -6.98
C ARG A 93 -9.35 8.38 -8.43
N HIS A 94 -10.39 7.58 -8.67
CA HIS A 94 -10.89 7.26 -10.00
C HIS A 94 -11.90 8.27 -10.53
N GLU A 95 -12.74 8.84 -9.66
CA GLU A 95 -13.81 9.75 -10.07
C GLU A 95 -13.37 11.22 -10.17
N SER A 96 -12.29 11.62 -9.49
CA SER A 96 -11.77 12.99 -9.55
C SER A 96 -10.60 13.12 -10.55
N PRO A 97 -10.70 13.99 -11.58
CA PRO A 97 -9.60 14.21 -12.52
C PRO A 97 -8.30 14.70 -11.86
N LEU A 98 -8.43 15.49 -10.78
CA LEU A 98 -7.29 16.00 -10.02
C LEU A 98 -6.58 14.86 -9.28
N LEU A 99 -7.32 14.03 -8.55
CA LEU A 99 -6.75 12.91 -7.80
C LEU A 99 -6.17 11.84 -8.74
N TRP A 100 -6.85 11.58 -9.86
CA TRP A 100 -6.35 10.70 -10.91
C TRP A 100 -4.98 11.17 -11.43
N ARG A 101 -4.90 12.42 -11.90
CA ARG A 101 -3.70 12.96 -12.54
C ARG A 101 -2.52 13.05 -11.58
N TRP A 102 -2.74 13.44 -10.32
CA TRP A 102 -1.61 13.69 -9.41
C TRP A 102 -1.25 12.50 -8.53
N LEU A 103 -2.17 11.56 -8.31
CA LEU A 103 -1.94 10.43 -7.42
C LEU A 103 -2.01 9.09 -8.15
N HIS A 104 -3.09 8.83 -8.88
CA HIS A 104 -3.46 7.45 -9.21
C HIS A 104 -3.10 6.99 -10.63
N GLN A 105 -2.87 7.89 -11.58
CA GLN A 105 -2.60 7.51 -12.98
C GLN A 105 -1.32 6.67 -13.13
N VAL A 106 -0.30 6.90 -12.28
CA VAL A 106 0.94 6.11 -12.30
C VAL A 106 0.64 4.66 -11.98
N HIS A 107 -0.28 4.40 -11.04
CA HIS A 107 -0.73 3.07 -10.68
C HIS A 107 -1.39 2.31 -11.83
N HIS A 108 -2.11 3.00 -12.69
CA HIS A 108 -2.78 2.41 -13.86
C HIS A 108 -1.94 2.45 -15.15
N SER A 109 -0.73 3.02 -15.09
CA SER A 109 0.17 3.12 -16.24
C SER A 109 0.93 1.84 -16.65
N PRO A 110 1.14 0.82 -15.78
CA PRO A 110 1.88 -0.37 -16.19
C PRO A 110 1.16 -1.17 -17.27
N VAL A 111 1.85 -1.38 -18.41
CA VAL A 111 1.41 -2.30 -19.47
C VAL A 111 1.86 -3.74 -19.17
N ARG A 112 2.86 -3.90 -18.30
CA ARG A 112 3.28 -5.19 -17.74
C ARG A 112 2.55 -5.42 -16.41
N LEU A 113 1.88 -6.56 -16.28
CA LEU A 113 1.10 -6.92 -15.10
C LEU A 113 1.81 -8.06 -14.37
N GLU A 114 2.76 -7.70 -13.52
CA GLU A 114 3.54 -8.62 -12.68
C GLU A 114 3.28 -8.32 -11.20
N CYS A 115 3.47 -9.28 -10.29
CA CYS A 115 3.20 -9.14 -8.86
C CYS A 115 3.86 -7.90 -8.23
N LEU A 116 5.08 -7.58 -8.64
CA LEU A 116 5.82 -6.42 -8.13
C LEU A 116 5.22 -5.07 -8.59
N MET A 117 4.39 -5.07 -9.64
CA MET A 117 3.74 -3.87 -10.15
C MET A 117 2.56 -3.42 -9.29
N SER A 118 2.08 -4.23 -8.33
CA SER A 118 1.02 -3.84 -7.39
C SER A 118 1.36 -2.59 -6.58
N PHE A 119 2.65 -2.29 -6.40
CA PHE A 119 3.17 -1.12 -5.71
C PHE A 119 3.75 -0.05 -6.63
N TYR A 120 3.53 -0.17 -7.94
CA TYR A 120 3.92 0.85 -8.91
C TYR A 120 3.02 2.08 -8.71
N LYS A 121 3.39 3.00 -7.82
CA LYS A 121 2.55 4.14 -7.40
C LYS A 121 3.35 5.42 -7.32
N HIS A 122 2.68 6.55 -7.44
CA HIS A 122 3.34 7.84 -7.28
C HIS A 122 3.79 8.04 -5.81
N PRO A 123 5.00 8.57 -5.52
CA PRO A 123 5.47 8.75 -4.14
C PRO A 123 4.51 9.54 -3.25
N LEU A 124 3.87 10.58 -3.80
CA LEU A 124 2.84 11.34 -3.08
C LEU A 124 1.61 10.49 -2.73
N GLU A 125 1.19 9.58 -3.62
CA GLU A 125 0.09 8.67 -3.35
C GLU A 125 0.45 7.73 -2.19
N ILE A 126 1.68 7.24 -2.15
CA ILE A 126 2.17 6.38 -1.06
C ILE A 126 2.19 7.16 0.26
N LEU A 127 2.69 8.40 0.27
CA LEU A 127 2.73 9.24 1.46
C LEU A 127 1.33 9.52 2.02
N LEU A 128 0.38 9.90 1.15
CA LEU A 128 -1.01 10.13 1.56
C LEU A 128 -1.68 8.84 2.04
N ASN A 129 -1.39 7.70 1.40
CA ASN A 129 -1.87 6.40 1.87
C ASN A 129 -1.31 6.06 3.26
N GLY A 130 -0.02 6.30 3.50
CA GLY A 130 0.61 6.07 4.80
C GLY A 130 -0.06 6.90 5.89
N LEU A 131 -0.21 8.21 5.67
CA LEU A 131 -0.90 9.10 6.60
C LEU A 131 -2.35 8.68 6.82
N LEU A 132 -3.12 8.40 5.75
CA LEU A 132 -4.52 7.98 5.86
C LEU A 132 -4.65 6.67 6.66
N SER A 133 -3.81 5.67 6.35
CA SER A 133 -3.82 4.39 7.06
C SER A 133 -3.54 4.57 8.55
N SER A 134 -2.50 5.33 8.86
CA SER A 134 -2.04 5.54 10.23
C SER A 134 -3.07 6.34 11.01
N THR A 135 -3.67 7.38 10.41
CA THR A 135 -4.75 8.14 11.03
C THR A 135 -5.96 7.24 11.33
N VAL A 136 -6.40 6.42 10.37
CA VAL A 136 -7.57 5.55 10.57
C VAL A 136 -7.34 4.51 11.68
N LEU A 137 -6.09 4.08 11.91
CA LEU A 137 -5.75 3.03 12.87
C LEU A 137 -5.28 3.56 14.23
N HIS A 138 -4.76 4.79 14.31
CA HIS A 138 -4.15 5.34 15.52
C HIS A 138 -4.92 6.50 16.16
N VAL A 139 -5.78 7.18 15.39
CA VAL A 139 -6.58 8.32 15.87
C VAL A 139 -8.00 7.85 16.13
#